data_AF-A0A7W1SUL5-F1
#
_entry.id   AF-A0A7W1SUL5-F1
#
_cell.length_a   1.000
_cell.length_b   1.000
_cell.length_c   1.000
_cell.angle_alpha   90.00
_cell.angle_beta   90.00
_cell.angle_gamma   90.00
#
_symmetry.space_group_name_H-M   'P 1'
#
loop_
_entity.id
_entity.type
_entity.pdbx_description
1 polymer ?
#
loop_
_entity_poly.entity_id
_entity_poly.type
_entity_poly.pdbx_seq_one_letter_code
_entity_poly.pdbx_strand_id
1 'polypeptide(L)'
;MAHPAIPVLAERGGTQLQTPRATVLVDTREQTPFELSRFEGWFTGIQPCALPLGDYSIAGMEAECVVERKDLPDLVHSLTTERSAFLGRLRRMAEVPHRLLVVAASLSEIKSPYSFSSANPNRILQSLLAVQTGLQIPFVCSDTHELGEELVASYLYQVHLSHWLEQNGFGPAFSEQDL
;
A
#
# COMPACT_ATOMS: atom_id res chain seq x y z
N MET A 1 -11.82 -0.69 15.76
CA MET A 1 -11.07 0.18 16.69
C MET A 1 -10.88 1.52 16.01
N ALA A 2 -10.71 2.61 16.75
CA ALA A 2 -10.36 3.90 16.16
C ALA A 2 -8.87 3.89 15.77
N HIS A 3 -8.52 4.51 14.65
CA HIS A 3 -7.13 4.75 14.23
C HIS A 3 -6.43 5.69 15.22
N PRO A 4 -5.09 5.63 15.37
CA PRO A 4 -4.39 6.50 16.30
C PRO A 4 -4.45 7.96 15.83
N ALA A 5 -4.65 8.88 16.79
CA ALA A 5 -4.77 10.32 16.51
C ALA A 5 -3.46 10.93 15.97
N ILE A 6 -2.32 10.32 16.29
CA ILE A 6 -0.99 10.72 15.82
C ILE A 6 -0.35 9.47 15.20
N PRO A 7 0.22 9.58 13.98
CA PRO A 7 0.96 8.47 13.39
C PRO A 7 2.24 8.22 14.19
N VAL A 8 2.96 7.15 13.86
CA VAL A 8 4.28 6.88 14.46
C VAL A 8 5.19 8.10 14.28
N LEU A 9 5.87 8.51 15.35
CA LEU A 9 6.77 9.65 15.34
C LEU A 9 8.21 9.13 15.42
N ALA A 10 9.12 9.74 14.65
CA ALA A 10 10.53 9.38 14.76
C ALA A 10 11.15 10.00 16.01
N GLU A 11 11.90 9.21 16.76
CA GLU A 11 12.68 9.65 17.91
C GLU A 11 14.17 9.33 17.71
N ARG A 12 15.04 10.22 18.21
CA ARG A 12 16.49 10.00 18.27
C ARG A 12 17.03 10.44 19.62
N GLY A 13 17.65 9.52 20.35
CA GLY A 13 18.20 9.80 21.69
C GLY A 13 17.18 10.36 22.68
N GLY A 14 15.91 9.92 22.59
CA GLY A 14 14.81 10.40 23.44
C GLY A 14 14.22 11.77 23.05
N THR A 15 14.59 12.30 21.88
CA THR A 15 14.00 13.53 21.34
C THR A 15 13.16 13.21 20.10
N GLN A 16 11.91 13.64 20.13
CA GLN A 16 11.01 13.55 18.97
C GLN A 16 11.47 14.48 17.85
N LEU A 17 11.63 13.92 16.65
CA LEU A 17 11.96 14.68 15.46
C LEU A 17 10.70 15.32 14.88
N GLN A 18 10.82 16.59 14.49
CA GLN A 18 9.80 17.28 13.71
C GLN A 18 10.01 16.94 12.24
N THR A 19 9.19 16.03 11.71
CA THR A 19 9.28 15.56 10.33
C THR A 19 8.19 16.21 9.47
N PRO A 20 8.49 16.53 8.19
CA PRO A 20 7.48 17.06 7.30
C PRO A 20 6.43 16.00 7.00
N ARG A 21 5.23 16.48 6.67
CA ARG A 21 4.12 15.62 6.25
C ARG A 21 4.04 15.59 4.73
N ALA A 22 3.76 14.43 4.18
CA ALA A 22 3.58 14.23 2.74
C ALA A 22 2.22 14.72 2.23
N THR A 23 2.14 15.00 0.94
CA THR A 23 0.87 15.01 0.19
C THR A 23 0.69 13.64 -0.47
N VAL A 24 -0.44 12.99 -0.23
CA VAL A 24 -0.78 11.69 -0.85
C VAL A 24 -1.40 11.93 -2.22
N LEU A 25 -0.97 11.15 -3.21
CA LEU A 25 -1.58 11.12 -4.53
C LEU A 25 -2.52 9.93 -4.65
N VAL A 26 -3.70 10.16 -5.21
CA VAL A 26 -4.70 9.12 -5.50
C VAL A 26 -4.96 9.08 -6.99
N ASP A 27 -4.89 7.89 -7.60
CA ASP A 27 -5.12 7.75 -9.03
C ASP A 27 -6.56 8.12 -9.41
N THR A 28 -6.71 9.01 -10.39
CA THR A 28 -8.03 9.48 -10.85
C THR A 28 -8.93 8.39 -11.46
N ARG A 29 -8.40 7.20 -11.77
CA ARG A 29 -9.16 6.09 -12.36
C ARG A 29 -9.64 5.08 -11.31
N GLU A 30 -9.13 5.13 -10.08
CA GLU A 30 -9.61 4.30 -8.97
C GLU A 30 -11.09 4.66 -8.69
N GLN A 31 -11.98 3.67 -8.83
CA GLN A 31 -13.41 3.87 -8.73
C GLN A 31 -13.90 3.92 -7.28
N THR A 32 -13.17 3.27 -6.38
CA THR A 32 -13.52 3.12 -4.97
C THR A 32 -12.31 3.48 -4.09
N PRO A 33 -11.83 4.73 -4.18
CA PRO A 33 -10.65 5.15 -3.43
C PRO A 33 -10.91 5.06 -1.93
N PHE A 34 -9.87 4.75 -1.18
CA PHE A 34 -9.86 4.80 0.27
C PHE A 34 -10.00 6.25 0.75
N GLU A 35 -10.81 6.50 1.77
CA GLU A 35 -11.03 7.84 2.34
C GLU A 35 -9.91 8.22 3.29
N LEU A 36 -8.74 8.56 2.74
CA LEU A 36 -7.56 8.91 3.54
C LEU A 36 -7.70 10.27 4.27
N SER A 37 -8.73 11.06 3.97
CA SER A 37 -8.94 12.39 4.56
C SER A 37 -9.24 12.36 6.05
N ARG A 38 -9.71 11.21 6.55
CA ARG A 38 -9.98 10.96 7.98
C ARG A 38 -8.74 10.90 8.86
N PHE A 39 -7.54 10.76 8.27
CA PHE A 39 -6.27 10.74 8.99
C PHE A 39 -5.75 12.16 9.20
N GLU A 40 -6.55 12.97 9.92
CA GLU A 40 -6.21 14.35 10.23
C GLU A 40 -4.83 14.43 10.90
N GLY A 41 -3.98 15.33 10.41
CA GLY A 41 -2.64 15.48 10.97
C GLY A 41 -1.57 14.55 10.39
N TRP A 42 -1.92 13.51 9.64
CA TRP A 42 -0.92 12.58 9.07
C TRP A 42 -0.28 13.12 7.79
N PHE A 43 -1.08 13.78 6.96
CA PHE A 43 -0.67 14.32 5.66
C PHE A 43 -0.90 15.84 5.60
N THR A 44 -0.20 16.52 4.70
CA THR A 44 -0.51 17.93 4.35
C THR A 44 -1.77 18.03 3.49
N GLY A 45 -2.06 16.98 2.72
CA GLY A 45 -3.24 16.91 1.87
C GLY A 45 -3.31 15.63 1.05
N ILE A 46 -4.41 15.47 0.34
CA ILE A 46 -4.68 14.38 -0.60
C ILE A 46 -5.02 15.01 -1.94
N GLN A 47 -4.36 14.57 -3.00
CA GLN A 47 -4.50 15.14 -4.33
C GLN A 47 -4.84 14.06 -5.36
N PRO A 48 -5.95 14.20 -6.10
CA PRO A 48 -6.20 13.37 -7.28
C PRO A 48 -5.14 13.63 -8.36
N CYS A 49 -4.56 12.56 -8.91
CA CYS A 49 -3.53 12.62 -9.95
C CYS A 49 -3.69 11.45 -10.93
N ALA A 50 -3.35 11.61 -12.21
CA ALA A 50 -3.26 10.47 -13.12
C ALA A 50 -1.88 9.82 -12.95
N LEU A 51 -1.79 8.77 -12.14
CA LEU A 51 -0.53 8.11 -11.83
C LEU A 51 -0.06 7.23 -13.01
N PRO A 52 1.25 7.16 -13.26
CA PRO A 52 1.78 6.28 -14.31
C PRO A 52 1.70 4.78 -13.93
N LEU A 53 1.55 4.49 -12.63
CA LEU A 53 1.49 3.14 -12.05
C LEU A 53 0.86 3.19 -10.65
N GLY A 54 0.05 2.17 -10.31
CA GLY A 54 -0.62 2.07 -9.01
C GLY A 54 -1.81 3.01 -8.84
N ASP A 55 -2.42 2.91 -7.66
CA ASP A 55 -3.61 3.66 -7.25
C ASP A 55 -3.28 4.73 -6.22
N TYR A 56 -2.17 4.57 -5.47
CA TYR A 56 -1.68 5.58 -4.52
C TYR A 56 -0.18 5.76 -4.60
N SER A 57 0.26 6.99 -4.34
CA SER A 57 1.67 7.36 -4.22
C SER A 57 1.83 8.61 -3.34
N ILE A 58 3.05 9.16 -3.28
CA ILE A 58 3.41 10.34 -2.51
C ILE A 58 3.94 11.38 -3.49
N ALA A 59 3.49 12.63 -3.37
CA ALA A 59 3.89 13.71 -4.27
C ALA A 59 5.41 13.91 -4.22
N GLY A 60 6.05 13.88 -5.40
CA GLY A 60 7.52 13.96 -5.53
C GLY A 60 8.26 12.63 -5.32
N MET A 61 7.55 11.54 -5.02
CA MET A 61 8.09 10.19 -4.86
C MET A 61 7.36 9.18 -5.76
N GLU A 62 6.77 9.62 -6.88
CA GLU A 62 5.94 8.79 -7.77
C GLU A 62 6.71 7.63 -8.42
N ALA A 63 8.03 7.80 -8.58
CA ALA A 63 8.93 6.77 -9.08
C ALA A 63 9.48 5.86 -7.96
N GLU A 64 9.25 6.22 -6.70
CA GLU A 64 9.85 5.57 -5.52
C GLU A 64 8.83 4.82 -4.67
N CYS A 65 7.56 5.24 -4.69
CA CYS A 65 6.48 4.66 -3.90
C CYS A 65 5.26 4.36 -4.76
N VAL A 66 4.80 3.11 -4.73
CA VAL A 66 3.59 2.66 -5.43
C VAL A 66 2.76 1.73 -4.55
N VAL A 67 1.46 2.02 -4.45
CA VAL A 67 0.48 1.13 -3.85
C VAL A 67 -0.56 0.80 -4.90
N GLU A 68 -0.77 -0.48 -5.17
CA GLU A 68 -1.90 -0.97 -5.97
C GLU A 68 -2.95 -1.56 -5.02
N ARG A 69 -4.21 -1.17 -5.19
CA ARG A 69 -5.36 -1.68 -4.46
C ARG A 69 -6.14 -2.64 -5.36
N LYS A 70 -6.69 -3.70 -4.75
CA LYS A 70 -7.52 -4.67 -5.45
C LYS A 70 -8.63 -5.13 -4.53
N ASP A 71 -9.87 -5.10 -4.96
CA ASP A 71 -10.92 -5.85 -4.27
C ASP A 71 -10.87 -7.35 -4.66
N LEU A 72 -11.68 -8.18 -4.01
CA LEU A 72 -11.67 -9.62 -4.26
C LEU A 72 -12.12 -9.99 -5.69
N PRO A 73 -13.25 -9.49 -6.22
CA PRO A 73 -13.64 -9.73 -7.61
C PRO A 73 -12.55 -9.33 -8.62
N ASP A 74 -11.97 -8.15 -8.49
CA ASP A 74 -10.95 -7.65 -9.41
C ASP A 74 -9.65 -8.43 -9.29
N LEU A 75 -9.28 -8.85 -8.09
CA LEU A 75 -8.12 -9.73 -7.88
C LEU A 75 -8.32 -11.06 -8.61
N VAL A 76 -9.46 -11.72 -8.38
CA VAL A 76 -9.77 -13.00 -9.01
C VAL A 76 -9.80 -12.85 -10.52
N HIS A 77 -10.45 -11.81 -11.03
CA HIS A 77 -10.50 -11.51 -12.46
C HIS A 77 -9.10 -11.28 -13.04
N SER A 78 -8.29 -10.48 -12.37
CA SER A 78 -6.93 -10.12 -12.81
C SER A 78 -5.96 -11.28 -12.76
N LEU A 79 -6.13 -12.24 -11.85
CA LEU A 79 -5.25 -13.42 -11.78
C LEU A 79 -5.67 -14.56 -12.71
N THR A 80 -6.86 -14.45 -13.32
CA THR A 80 -7.43 -15.46 -14.21
C THR A 80 -7.56 -14.95 -15.63
N THR A 81 -8.46 -14.00 -15.87
CA THR A 81 -8.83 -13.50 -17.21
C THR A 81 -7.79 -12.50 -17.73
N GLU A 82 -7.42 -11.51 -16.92
CA GLU A 82 -6.48 -10.44 -17.33
C GLU A 82 -5.05 -10.67 -16.83
N ARG A 83 -4.70 -11.95 -16.62
CA ARG A 83 -3.44 -12.36 -15.97
C ARG A 83 -2.20 -11.74 -16.60
N SER A 84 -2.12 -11.71 -17.92
CA SER A 84 -0.94 -11.18 -18.61
C SER A 84 -0.75 -9.68 -18.35
N ALA A 85 -1.84 -8.90 -18.43
CA ALA A 85 -1.83 -7.47 -18.19
C ALA A 85 -1.48 -7.16 -16.73
N PHE A 86 -2.10 -7.87 -15.79
CA PHE A 86 -1.83 -7.68 -14.36
C PHE A 86 -0.40 -8.05 -13.98
N LEU A 87 0.13 -9.18 -14.48
CA LEU A 87 1.55 -9.53 -14.26
C LEU A 87 2.51 -8.54 -14.93
N GLY A 88 2.16 -7.97 -16.08
CA GLY A 88 2.95 -6.89 -16.70
C GLY A 88 3.02 -5.65 -15.82
N ARG A 89 1.91 -5.27 -15.21
CA ARG A 89 1.85 -4.17 -14.22
C ARG A 89 2.68 -4.49 -12.98
N LEU A 90 2.50 -5.66 -12.37
CA LEU A 90 3.26 -6.08 -11.19
C LEU A 90 4.78 -6.10 -11.46
N ARG A 91 5.22 -6.55 -12.64
CA ARG A 91 6.65 -6.46 -13.01
C ARG A 91 7.16 -5.02 -13.04
N ARG A 92 6.37 -4.05 -13.50
CA ARG A 92 6.74 -2.62 -13.43
C ARG A 92 6.81 -2.15 -11.98
N MET A 93 5.87 -2.57 -11.12
CA MET A 93 5.91 -2.26 -9.69
C MET A 93 7.14 -2.88 -9.01
N ALA A 94 7.61 -4.03 -9.49
CA ALA A 94 8.80 -4.70 -8.97
C ALA A 94 10.12 -3.92 -9.21
N GLU A 95 10.09 -2.86 -10.02
CA GLU A 95 11.24 -1.96 -10.19
C GLU A 95 11.18 -0.75 -9.25
N VAL A 96 10.05 -0.54 -8.55
CA VAL A 96 9.84 0.59 -7.64
C VAL A 96 10.31 0.22 -6.22
N PRO A 97 11.17 1.01 -5.56
CA PRO A 97 11.70 0.71 -4.23
C PRO A 97 10.63 0.35 -3.18
N HIS A 98 9.64 1.22 -2.99
CA HIS A 98 8.53 1.01 -2.07
C HIS A 98 7.30 0.60 -2.85
N ARG A 99 6.94 -0.68 -2.75
CA ARG A 99 5.82 -1.27 -3.47
C ARG A 99 4.93 -2.03 -2.50
N LEU A 100 3.61 -1.92 -2.67
CA LEU A 100 2.64 -2.68 -1.88
C LEU A 100 1.42 -3.04 -2.74
N LEU A 101 0.98 -4.29 -2.65
CA LEU A 101 -0.32 -4.72 -3.13
C LEU A 101 -1.30 -4.84 -1.95
N VAL A 102 -2.33 -4.01 -1.92
CA VAL A 102 -3.38 -4.08 -0.90
C VAL A 102 -4.58 -4.82 -1.47
N VAL A 103 -4.93 -5.95 -0.86
CA VAL A 103 -6.13 -6.70 -1.20
C VAL A 103 -7.22 -6.35 -0.20
N ALA A 104 -8.27 -5.67 -0.66
CA ALA A 104 -9.44 -5.28 0.10
C ALA A 104 -10.40 -6.47 0.34
N ALA A 105 -9.86 -7.53 0.94
CA ALA A 105 -10.56 -8.71 1.42
C ALA A 105 -9.65 -9.47 2.39
N SER A 106 -10.26 -10.24 3.29
CA SER A 106 -9.54 -11.12 4.20
C SER A 106 -8.89 -12.30 3.47
N LEU A 107 -7.82 -12.87 4.04
CA LEU A 107 -7.23 -14.13 3.54
C LEU A 107 -8.24 -15.29 3.56
N SER A 108 -9.17 -15.29 4.52
CA SER A 108 -10.24 -16.29 4.63
C SER A 108 -11.21 -16.21 3.45
N GLU A 109 -11.59 -15.01 3.02
CA GLU A 109 -12.42 -14.81 1.83
C GLU A 109 -11.67 -15.22 0.57
N ILE A 110 -10.39 -14.84 0.43
CA ILE A 110 -9.55 -15.27 -0.69
C ILE A 110 -9.48 -16.80 -0.76
N LYS A 111 -9.53 -17.50 0.37
CA LYS A 111 -9.44 -18.97 0.45
C LYS A 111 -10.78 -19.69 0.41
N SER A 112 -11.88 -18.97 0.25
CA SER A 112 -13.23 -19.51 0.17
C SER A 112 -13.75 -19.55 -1.27
N PRO A 113 -14.74 -20.40 -1.61
CA PRO A 113 -15.38 -20.40 -2.92
C PRO A 113 -16.02 -19.05 -3.25
N TYR A 114 -15.96 -18.64 -4.52
CA TYR A 114 -16.51 -17.36 -4.97
C TYR A 114 -17.89 -17.56 -5.62
N SER A 115 -18.86 -16.73 -5.26
CA SER A 115 -20.20 -16.74 -5.88
C SER A 115 -20.20 -16.23 -7.32
N PHE A 116 -19.20 -15.42 -7.69
CA PHE A 116 -19.08 -14.73 -8.97
C PHE A 116 -18.04 -15.36 -9.92
N SER A 117 -17.34 -16.43 -9.50
CA SER A 117 -16.28 -17.04 -10.30
C SER A 117 -16.06 -18.51 -9.97
N SER A 118 -15.78 -19.33 -10.98
CA SER A 118 -15.37 -20.74 -10.80
C SER A 118 -13.86 -20.90 -10.54
N ALA A 119 -13.13 -19.80 -10.33
CA ALA A 119 -11.70 -19.84 -10.05
C ALA A 119 -11.42 -20.63 -8.75
N ASN A 120 -10.33 -21.42 -8.76
CA ASN A 120 -9.94 -22.19 -7.59
C ASN A 120 -9.25 -21.29 -6.54
N PRO A 121 -9.80 -21.15 -5.32
CA PRO A 121 -9.23 -20.27 -4.29
C PRO A 121 -7.77 -20.60 -3.93
N ASN A 122 -7.38 -21.87 -3.99
CA ASN A 122 -6.00 -22.29 -3.76
C ASN A 122 -5.05 -21.72 -4.82
N ARG A 123 -5.48 -21.63 -6.08
CA ARG A 123 -4.67 -21.06 -7.17
C ARG A 123 -4.55 -19.54 -7.06
N ILE A 124 -5.57 -18.87 -6.53
CA ILE A 124 -5.53 -17.43 -6.25
C ILE A 124 -4.48 -17.14 -5.17
N LEU A 125 -4.57 -17.82 -4.02
CA LEU A 125 -3.56 -17.66 -2.95
C LEU A 125 -2.15 -18.02 -3.43
N GLN A 126 -1.99 -19.14 -4.17
CA GLN A 126 -0.69 -19.52 -4.73
C GLN A 126 -0.13 -18.45 -5.67
N SER A 127 -0.98 -17.77 -6.44
CA SER A 127 -0.55 -16.67 -7.31
C SER A 127 -0.08 -15.47 -6.50
N LEU A 128 -0.78 -15.10 -5.42
CA LEU A 128 -0.34 -14.02 -4.52
C LEU A 128 1.02 -14.34 -3.89
N LEU A 129 1.20 -15.56 -3.37
CA LEU A 129 2.47 -15.99 -2.78
C LEU A 129 3.61 -16.04 -3.83
N ALA A 130 3.31 -16.42 -5.07
CA ALA A 130 4.27 -16.39 -6.17
C ALA A 130 4.66 -14.95 -6.56
N VAL A 131 3.71 -14.01 -6.52
CA VAL A 131 4.00 -12.57 -6.71
C VAL A 131 4.90 -12.07 -5.58
N GLN A 132 4.58 -12.39 -4.32
CA GLN A 132 5.37 -11.96 -3.18
C GLN A 132 6.79 -12.52 -3.19
N THR A 133 6.96 -13.80 -3.48
CA THR A 133 8.28 -14.45 -3.46
C THR A 133 9.07 -14.23 -4.74
N GLY A 134 8.41 -14.21 -5.89
CA GLY A 134 9.04 -14.12 -7.21
C GLY A 134 9.27 -12.69 -7.70
N LEU A 135 8.37 -11.75 -7.39
CA LEU A 135 8.52 -10.33 -7.75
C LEU A 135 8.88 -9.44 -6.56
N GLN A 136 8.99 -10.03 -5.36
CA GLN A 136 9.29 -9.29 -4.12
C GLN A 136 8.28 -8.15 -3.87
N ILE A 137 7.01 -8.36 -4.24
CA ILE A 137 5.93 -7.40 -3.97
C ILE A 137 5.17 -7.90 -2.75
N PRO A 138 5.33 -7.27 -1.58
CA PRO A 138 4.52 -7.64 -0.43
C PRO A 138 3.05 -7.40 -0.74
N PHE A 139 2.18 -8.27 -0.23
CA PHE A 139 0.76 -7.99 -0.21
C PHE A 139 0.23 -8.04 1.22
N VAL A 140 -0.77 -7.21 1.48
CA VAL A 140 -1.53 -7.23 2.72
C VAL A 140 -3.01 -7.39 2.40
N CYS A 141 -3.73 -7.99 3.35
CA CYS A 141 -5.17 -8.16 3.27
C CYS A 141 -5.84 -7.25 4.30
N SER A 142 -6.96 -6.64 3.93
CA SER A 142 -7.76 -5.84 4.86
C SER A 142 -9.17 -6.43 4.96
N ASP A 143 -9.58 -6.76 6.18
CA ASP A 143 -10.90 -7.35 6.45
C ASP A 143 -12.05 -6.36 6.25
N THR A 144 -11.78 -5.05 6.39
CA THR A 144 -12.75 -3.99 6.15
C THR A 144 -12.15 -2.87 5.31
N HIS A 145 -13.03 -2.04 4.73
CA HIS A 145 -12.60 -0.89 3.95
C HIS A 145 -11.78 0.09 4.80
N GLU A 146 -12.22 0.37 6.02
CA GLU A 146 -11.56 1.28 6.98
C GLU A 146 -10.19 0.76 7.41
N LEU A 147 -10.03 -0.55 7.56
CA LEU A 147 -8.71 -1.13 7.84
C LEU A 147 -7.78 -0.98 6.62
N GLY A 148 -8.32 -1.10 5.40
CA GLY A 148 -7.59 -0.83 4.17
C GLY A 148 -7.10 0.62 4.09
N GLU A 149 -7.96 1.58 4.47
CA GLU A 149 -7.60 3.01 4.59
C GLU A 149 -6.43 3.21 5.55
N GLU A 150 -6.51 2.62 6.75
CA GLU A 150 -5.47 2.76 7.78
C GLU A 150 -4.15 2.09 7.36
N LEU A 151 -4.21 0.93 6.71
CA LEU A 151 -3.03 0.24 6.19
C LEU A 151 -2.32 1.07 5.12
N VAL A 152 -3.07 1.61 4.15
CA VAL A 152 -2.49 2.44 3.08
C VAL A 152 -1.94 3.74 3.66
N ALA A 153 -2.69 4.43 4.53
CA ALA A 153 -2.22 5.65 5.18
C ALA A 153 -0.93 5.39 5.99
N SER A 154 -0.91 4.33 6.80
CA SER A 154 0.26 3.98 7.61
C SER A 154 1.47 3.65 6.76
N TYR A 155 1.29 2.86 5.70
CA TYR A 155 2.38 2.51 4.78
C TYR A 155 2.97 3.74 4.10
N LEU A 156 2.14 4.59 3.50
CA LEU A 156 2.59 5.80 2.81
C LEU A 156 3.31 6.75 3.77
N TYR A 157 2.77 6.91 4.98
CA TYR A 157 3.39 7.72 6.02
C TYR A 157 4.78 7.18 6.41
N GLN A 158 4.90 5.87 6.66
CA GLN A 158 6.17 5.23 7.03
C GLN A 158 7.22 5.32 5.93
N VAL A 159 6.82 5.17 4.67
CA VAL A 159 7.70 5.34 3.51
C VAL A 159 8.22 6.77 3.43
N HIS A 160 7.34 7.77 3.56
CA HIS A 160 7.78 9.17 3.55
C HIS A 160 8.72 9.49 4.70
N LEU A 161 8.38 9.04 5.92
CA LEU A 161 9.18 9.25 7.10
C LEU A 161 10.58 8.66 6.94
N SER A 162 10.67 7.41 6.47
CA SER A 162 11.94 6.73 6.24
C SER A 162 12.78 7.46 5.20
N HIS A 163 12.18 7.83 4.07
CA HIS A 163 12.85 8.58 3.02
C HIS A 163 13.38 9.93 3.51
N TRP A 164 12.59 10.68 4.28
CA TRP A 164 13.04 11.95 4.86
C TRP A 164 14.19 11.76 5.85
N LEU A 165 14.13 10.74 6.72
CA LEU A 165 15.19 10.46 7.69
C LEU A 165 16.51 10.11 6.98
N GLU A 166 16.45 9.28 5.94
CA GLU A 166 17.61 8.91 5.14
C GLU A 166 18.24 10.12 4.43
N GLN A 167 17.42 10.97 3.79
CA GLN A 167 17.90 12.17 3.11
C GLN A 167 18.53 13.20 4.07
N ASN A 168 18.13 13.20 5.33
CA ASN A 168 18.63 14.12 6.36
C ASN A 168 19.70 13.50 7.28
N GLY A 169 20.19 12.30 6.95
CA GLY A 169 21.31 11.67 7.64
C GLY A 169 20.97 11.06 9.01
N PHE A 170 19.68 10.85 9.31
CA PHE A 170 19.21 10.23 10.55
C PHE A 170 19.20 8.68 10.50
N GLY A 171 19.62 8.09 9.39
CA GLY A 171 19.58 6.65 9.15
C GLY A 171 18.15 6.14 8.91
N PRO A 172 17.96 4.81 8.81
CA PRO A 172 16.64 4.22 8.58
C PRO A 172 15.67 4.49 9.75
N ALA A 173 14.37 4.59 9.46
CA ALA A 173 13.33 4.85 10.47
C ALA A 173 13.31 3.82 11.60
N PHE A 174 13.64 2.56 11.29
CA PHE A 174 13.85 1.50 12.27
C PHE A 174 15.35 1.29 12.48
N SER A 175 15.86 1.65 13.66
CA SER A 175 17.19 1.29 14.13
C SER A 175 17.09 0.31 15.31
N GLU A 176 18.15 -0.46 15.60
CA GLU A 176 18.19 -1.35 16.77
C GLU A 176 17.92 -0.63 18.11
N GLN A 177 18.06 0.70 18.14
CA GLN A 177 17.81 1.54 19.32
C GLN A 177 16.30 1.82 19.54
N ASP A 178 15.44 1.44 18.59
CA ASP A 178 13.99 1.63 18.62
C ASP A 178 13.22 0.36 19.07
N LEU A 179 13.92 -0.73 19.46
CA LEU A 179 13.39 -2.00 20.01
C LEU A 179 13.62 -2.11 21.53
#